data_AF-A0A428RH14-F1
#
_entry.id   AF-A0A428RH14-F1
#
_cell.length_a   1.000
_cell.length_b   1.000
_cell.length_c   1.000
_cell.angle_alpha   90.00
_cell.angle_beta   90.00
_cell.angle_gamma   90.00
#
_symmetry.space_group_name_H-M   'P 1'
#
loop_
_entity.id
_entity.type
_entity.pdbx_description
1 polymer ?
#
loop_
_entity_poly.entity_id
_entity_poly.type
_entity_poly.pdbx_seq_one_letter_code
_entity_poly.pdbx_strand_id
1 'polypeptide(L)'
;MISKRALLAILLAEFASATPNGKRGLVYTADRTDPKDDKIWIQNGSDITWYYNYADYPSPVYADIPQEQFEFVPMMWGVTSDSSDTSFLDSVQARIKSGTNITHVLGFNEPDATSDVGGSNLEPKAAAEAWVANFEPLGKMGIKLGLPACTGGWSSMPWLKQFLGNCTQIKNKAGIKGNCTWDYLPVHWYDNFEGLASHIGERLAEWPNAEIWVTEYAYAHQEPGPTDAFFQQTLKWFDESDFIGRYTYFGAFRSGISNVGPNAALLTNDGGLTDIGAEYLGLNTTVNDSAAPSTVSLPHVGFMALVMAVVLKVVM
;
A
#
# COMPACT_ATOMS: atom_id res chain seq x y z
N MET A 1 -41.44 -51.33 7.70
CA MET A 1 -40.37 -51.29 6.69
C MET A 1 -40.19 -49.83 6.27
N ILE A 2 -39.20 -49.14 6.83
CA ILE A 2 -38.97 -47.70 6.64
C ILE A 2 -37.84 -47.56 5.61
N SER A 3 -38.19 -47.17 4.38
CA SER A 3 -37.24 -46.92 3.30
C SER A 3 -36.73 -45.48 3.39
N LYS A 4 -35.55 -45.28 4.00
CA LYS A 4 -34.80 -44.03 3.96
C LYS A 4 -34.10 -43.93 2.60
N ARG A 5 -34.59 -43.07 1.70
CA ARG A 5 -33.81 -42.63 0.53
C ARG A 5 -33.07 -41.35 0.92
N ALA A 6 -31.75 -41.44 0.99
CA ALA A 6 -30.86 -40.32 1.27
C ALA A 6 -30.87 -39.34 0.08
N LEU A 7 -31.11 -38.06 0.36
CA LEU A 7 -30.75 -36.98 -0.56
C LEU A 7 -29.25 -36.73 -0.43
N LEU A 8 -28.53 -36.86 -1.54
CA LEU A 8 -27.14 -36.45 -1.67
C LEU A 8 -27.14 -34.96 -2.07
N ALA A 9 -26.82 -34.07 -1.13
CA ALA A 9 -26.57 -32.68 -1.43
C ALA A 9 -25.12 -32.54 -1.92
N ILE A 10 -24.96 -32.16 -3.19
CA ILE A 10 -23.65 -31.82 -3.76
C ILE A 10 -23.35 -30.38 -3.31
N LEU A 11 -22.45 -30.21 -2.34
CA LEU A 11 -21.81 -28.91 -2.11
C LEU A 11 -20.82 -28.66 -3.24
N LEU A 12 -21.17 -27.77 -4.16
CA LEU A 12 -20.19 -27.12 -5.02
C LEU A 12 -19.45 -26.11 -4.15
N ALA A 13 -18.20 -26.42 -3.80
CA ALA A 13 -17.29 -25.42 -3.30
C ALA A 13 -16.94 -24.50 -4.48
N GLU A 14 -17.48 -23.28 -4.48
CA GLU A 14 -16.98 -22.22 -5.34
C GLU A 14 -15.57 -21.89 -4.84
N PHE A 15 -14.55 -22.31 -5.58
CA PHE A 15 -13.22 -21.72 -5.46
C PHE A 15 -13.34 -20.30 -5.99
N ALA A 16 -13.64 -19.35 -5.11
CA ALA A 16 -13.40 -17.96 -5.40
C ALA A 16 -11.88 -17.80 -5.58
N SER A 17 -11.42 -17.71 -6.82
CA SER A 17 -10.12 -17.07 -7.07
C SER A 17 -10.21 -15.70 -6.41
N ALA A 18 -9.35 -15.46 -5.41
CA ALA A 18 -9.24 -14.13 -4.83
C ALA A 18 -8.95 -13.17 -5.99
N THR A 19 -9.91 -12.30 -6.30
CA THR A 19 -9.68 -11.21 -7.25
C THR A 19 -8.45 -10.44 -6.75
N PRO A 20 -7.46 -10.12 -7.61
CA PRO A 20 -6.34 -9.29 -7.22
C PRO A 20 -6.85 -8.07 -6.47
N ASN A 21 -6.34 -7.86 -5.26
CA ASN A 21 -6.74 -6.71 -4.48
C ASN A 21 -6.10 -5.48 -5.11
N GLY A 22 -6.89 -4.67 -5.83
CA GLY A 22 -6.42 -3.51 -6.60
C GLY A 22 -5.81 -2.37 -5.77
N LYS A 23 -5.46 -2.63 -4.50
CA LYS A 23 -4.82 -1.70 -3.55
C LYS A 23 -3.31 -1.61 -3.74
N ARG A 24 -2.65 -2.68 -4.21
CA ARG A 24 -1.18 -2.74 -4.36
C ARG A 24 -0.72 -1.85 -5.50
N GLY A 25 0.27 -1.01 -5.24
CA GLY A 25 0.88 -0.16 -6.25
C GLY A 25 2.40 -0.27 -6.29
N LEU A 26 3.02 0.63 -7.04
CA LEU A 26 4.47 0.81 -7.09
C LEU A 26 4.88 2.24 -6.72
N VAL A 27 5.69 2.37 -5.67
CA VAL A 27 6.51 3.57 -5.46
C VAL A 27 7.75 3.42 -6.33
N TYR A 28 7.72 4.05 -7.50
CA TYR A 28 8.73 3.83 -8.52
C TYR A 28 9.93 4.74 -8.31
N THR A 29 11.06 4.13 -7.94
CA THR A 29 12.37 4.77 -7.94
C THR A 29 13.17 4.24 -9.13
N ALA A 30 13.47 5.10 -10.10
CA ALA A 30 14.15 4.67 -11.31
C ALA A 30 15.58 4.20 -11.00
N ASP A 31 15.88 2.93 -11.27
CA ASP A 31 17.25 2.43 -11.29
C ASP A 31 17.89 2.72 -12.65
N ARG A 32 18.74 3.75 -12.68
CA ARG A 32 19.45 4.15 -13.91
C ARG A 32 20.59 3.20 -14.27
N THR A 33 21.07 2.36 -13.35
CA THR A 33 22.13 1.39 -13.67
C THR A 33 21.57 0.15 -14.35
N ASP A 34 20.33 -0.22 -14.01
CA ASP A 34 19.69 -1.44 -14.50
C ASP A 34 18.24 -1.21 -14.98
N PRO A 35 18.02 -0.38 -16.03
CA PRO A 35 16.67 -0.04 -16.52
C PRO A 35 15.87 -1.23 -17.10
N LYS A 36 16.49 -2.40 -17.23
CA LYS A 36 15.81 -3.63 -17.62
C LYS A 36 14.88 -4.16 -16.52
N ASP A 37 15.17 -3.82 -15.26
CA ASP A 37 14.46 -4.30 -14.08
C ASP A 37 13.04 -3.69 -14.02
N ASP A 38 12.82 -2.53 -14.66
CA ASP A 38 11.51 -1.87 -14.77
C ASP A 38 10.41 -2.76 -15.36
N LYS A 39 10.78 -3.75 -16.17
CA LYS A 39 9.81 -4.70 -16.77
C LYS A 39 9.28 -5.72 -15.78
N ILE A 40 9.97 -5.94 -14.66
CA ILE A 40 9.61 -6.95 -13.65
C ILE A 40 8.29 -6.56 -12.97
N TRP A 41 8.09 -5.27 -12.70
CA TRP A 41 6.94 -4.79 -11.93
C TRP A 41 5.60 -5.03 -12.64
N ILE A 42 5.59 -4.94 -13.96
CA ILE A 42 4.39 -5.05 -14.82
C ILE A 42 4.30 -6.39 -15.55
N GLN A 43 5.08 -7.39 -15.13
CA GLN A 43 5.09 -8.69 -15.79
C GLN A 43 3.75 -9.42 -15.62
N ASN A 44 3.50 -10.41 -16.48
CA ASN A 44 2.25 -11.16 -16.46
C ASN A 44 2.03 -11.84 -15.08
N GLY A 45 0.84 -11.66 -14.52
CA GLY A 45 0.49 -12.15 -13.19
C GLY A 45 0.86 -11.22 -12.03
N SER A 46 1.42 -10.03 -12.32
CA SER A 46 1.68 -9.03 -11.30
C SER A 46 0.39 -8.44 -10.72
N ASP A 47 0.29 -8.37 -9.39
CA ASP A 47 -0.87 -7.85 -8.65
C ASP A 47 -0.89 -6.32 -8.51
N ILE A 48 0.17 -5.59 -8.91
CA ILE A 48 0.19 -4.12 -8.81
C ILE A 48 -0.66 -3.49 -9.92
N THR A 49 -1.43 -2.45 -9.58
CA THR A 49 -2.41 -1.82 -10.50
C THR A 49 -2.23 -0.33 -10.70
N TRP A 50 -1.34 0.31 -9.92
CA TRP A 50 -1.09 1.74 -9.98
C TRP A 50 0.34 2.06 -9.56
N TYR A 51 0.84 3.25 -9.89
CA TYR A 51 2.15 3.71 -9.45
C TYR A 51 2.23 5.24 -9.35
N TYR A 52 3.23 5.70 -8.61
CA TYR A 52 3.72 7.08 -8.66
C TYR A 52 5.25 7.07 -8.67
N ASN A 53 5.86 8.19 -9.07
CA ASN A 53 7.30 8.29 -9.28
C ASN A 53 7.89 9.61 -8.75
N TYR A 54 7.22 10.23 -7.77
CA TYR A 54 7.53 11.55 -7.23
C TYR A 54 7.45 12.72 -8.22
N ALA A 55 6.92 12.50 -9.42
CA ALA A 55 6.78 13.52 -10.44
C ALA A 55 5.32 13.73 -10.85
N ASP A 56 5.10 14.78 -11.61
CA ASP A 56 3.83 15.15 -12.23
C ASP A 56 3.63 14.48 -13.61
N TYR A 57 4.66 13.81 -14.14
CA TYR A 57 4.64 13.08 -15.40
C TYR A 57 4.99 11.59 -15.23
N PRO A 58 4.37 10.71 -16.04
CA PRO A 58 4.62 9.28 -15.97
C PRO A 58 6.07 8.95 -16.34
N SER A 59 6.59 7.88 -15.77
CA SER A 59 7.88 7.34 -16.16
C SER A 59 7.81 6.87 -17.63
N PRO A 60 8.78 7.22 -18.51
CA PRO A 60 8.70 6.87 -19.93
C PRO A 60 8.50 5.38 -20.22
N VAL A 61 9.05 4.51 -19.36
CA VAL A 61 8.91 3.05 -19.48
C VAL A 61 7.47 2.54 -19.31
N TYR A 62 6.60 3.31 -18.63
CA TYR A 62 5.19 2.96 -18.42
C TYR A 62 4.22 3.91 -19.14
N ALA A 63 4.74 4.89 -19.89
CA ALA A 63 3.90 5.95 -20.49
C ALA A 63 2.90 5.44 -21.52
N ASP A 64 3.19 4.29 -22.16
CA ASP A 64 2.32 3.64 -23.15
C ASP A 64 1.38 2.59 -22.54
N ILE A 65 1.43 2.38 -21.22
CA ILE A 65 0.54 1.42 -20.54
C ILE A 65 -0.80 2.12 -20.26
N PRO A 66 -1.94 1.50 -20.62
CA PRO A 66 -3.25 2.10 -20.37
C PRO A 66 -3.49 2.33 -18.86
N GLN A 67 -4.16 3.44 -18.51
CA GLN A 67 -4.42 3.81 -17.12
C GLN A 67 -5.29 2.78 -16.38
N GLU A 68 -6.17 2.07 -17.09
CA GLU A 68 -6.98 0.98 -16.55
C GLU A 68 -6.18 -0.29 -16.21
N GLN A 69 -4.96 -0.42 -16.74
CA GLN A 69 -4.05 -1.52 -16.45
C GLN A 69 -3.00 -1.14 -15.41
N PHE A 70 -2.44 0.07 -15.51
CA PHE A 70 -1.43 0.56 -14.58
C PHE A 70 -1.56 2.08 -14.42
N GLU A 71 -2.38 2.50 -13.47
CA GLU A 71 -2.72 3.90 -13.26
C GLU A 71 -1.48 4.70 -12.82
N PHE A 72 -1.19 5.81 -13.49
CA PHE A 72 -0.18 6.75 -13.03
C PHE A 72 -0.86 7.81 -12.16
N VAL A 73 -0.37 7.98 -10.93
CA VAL A 73 -0.85 9.01 -10.00
C VAL A 73 0.19 10.14 -9.92
N PRO A 74 -0.09 11.32 -10.52
CA PRO A 74 0.82 12.46 -10.45
C PRO A 74 1.01 12.95 -9.01
N MET A 75 2.23 13.32 -8.66
CA MET A 75 2.57 13.91 -7.36
C MET A 75 3.12 15.32 -7.53
N MET A 76 2.63 16.26 -6.73
CA MET A 76 3.33 17.54 -6.54
C MET A 76 4.31 17.37 -5.36
N TRP A 77 5.54 16.93 -5.64
CA TRP A 77 6.50 16.55 -4.60
C TRP A 77 6.76 17.63 -3.56
N GLY A 78 6.88 18.89 -3.99
CA GLY A 78 7.12 20.05 -3.14
C GLY A 78 6.67 21.33 -3.82
N VAL A 79 7.08 22.48 -3.30
CA VAL A 79 6.79 23.79 -3.91
C VAL A 79 8.07 24.47 -4.37
N THR A 80 7.95 25.32 -5.38
CA THR A 80 9.04 26.23 -5.77
C THR A 80 9.17 27.36 -4.74
N SER A 81 10.11 28.29 -4.96
CA SER A 81 10.18 29.53 -4.16
C SER A 81 8.91 30.39 -4.24
N ASP A 82 8.08 30.18 -5.27
CA ASP A 82 6.78 30.80 -5.44
C ASP A 82 5.67 29.79 -5.10
N SER A 83 4.99 30.00 -3.97
CA SER A 83 3.86 29.16 -3.54
C SER A 83 2.61 29.34 -4.41
N SER A 84 2.59 30.32 -5.32
CA SER A 84 1.51 30.54 -6.29
C SER A 84 1.79 29.94 -7.66
N ASP A 85 2.95 29.29 -7.86
CA ASP A 85 3.25 28.55 -9.09
C ASP A 85 2.16 27.49 -9.36
N THR A 86 1.70 27.43 -10.61
CA THR A 86 0.62 26.52 -11.05
C THR A 86 1.09 25.48 -12.06
N SER A 87 2.41 25.27 -12.17
CA SER A 87 2.98 24.35 -13.16
C SER A 87 2.46 22.92 -12.99
N PHE A 88 2.23 22.48 -11.74
CA PHE A 88 1.64 21.16 -11.47
C PHE A 88 0.19 21.06 -12.00
N LEU A 89 -0.66 22.04 -11.70
CA LEU A 89 -2.02 22.12 -12.23
C LEU A 89 -2.03 22.08 -13.76
N ASP A 90 -1.19 22.90 -14.40
CA ASP A 90 -1.09 22.97 -15.86
C ASP A 90 -0.66 21.63 -16.47
N SER A 91 0.32 20.96 -15.85
CA SER A 91 0.80 19.64 -16.24
C SER A 91 -0.30 18.58 -16.20
N VAL A 92 -1.01 18.47 -15.07
CA VAL A 92 -2.12 17.52 -14.91
C VAL A 92 -3.25 17.82 -15.91
N GLN A 93 -3.62 19.09 -16.08
CA GLN A 93 -4.63 19.48 -17.06
C GLN A 93 -4.22 19.16 -18.50
N ALA A 94 -2.95 19.35 -18.86
CA ALA A 94 -2.45 19.03 -20.18
C ALA A 94 -2.56 17.52 -20.48
N ARG A 95 -2.29 16.66 -19.49
CA ARG A 95 -2.45 15.20 -19.60
C ARG A 95 -3.89 14.76 -19.78
N ILE A 96 -4.82 15.37 -19.04
CA ILE A 96 -6.24 15.12 -19.21
C ILE A 96 -6.70 15.56 -20.61
N LYS A 97 -6.26 16.74 -21.06
CA LYS A 97 -6.55 17.23 -22.43
C LYS A 97 -5.98 16.33 -23.52
N SER A 98 -4.86 15.65 -23.26
CA SER A 98 -4.27 14.67 -24.18
C SER A 98 -4.94 13.28 -24.12
N GLY A 99 -6.03 13.12 -23.36
CA GLY A 99 -6.79 11.87 -23.27
C GLY A 99 -6.37 10.92 -22.15
N THR A 100 -5.46 11.31 -21.24
CA THR A 100 -5.10 10.47 -20.08
C THR A 100 -6.20 10.57 -19.02
N ASN A 101 -6.71 9.43 -18.55
CA ASN A 101 -7.72 9.39 -17.49
C ASN A 101 -7.06 9.55 -16.10
N ILE A 102 -6.73 10.79 -15.73
CA ILE A 102 -6.21 11.09 -14.38
C ILE A 102 -7.37 11.21 -13.40
N THR A 103 -7.42 10.31 -12.42
CA THR A 103 -8.48 10.22 -11.41
C THR A 103 -8.01 10.63 -10.01
N HIS A 104 -6.72 10.47 -9.71
CA HIS A 104 -6.11 10.80 -8.42
C HIS A 104 -4.85 11.66 -8.60
N VAL A 105 -4.52 12.47 -7.61
CA VAL A 105 -3.22 13.15 -7.46
C VAL A 105 -2.73 13.10 -6.02
N LEU A 106 -1.41 13.02 -5.84
CA LEU A 106 -0.74 13.01 -4.54
C LEU A 106 -0.19 14.40 -4.18
N GLY A 107 -0.33 14.76 -2.92
CA GLY A 107 0.24 15.97 -2.32
C GLY A 107 1.75 15.88 -2.08
N PHE A 108 2.25 16.83 -1.30
CA PHE A 108 3.68 16.99 -1.03
C PHE A 108 4.29 15.78 -0.31
N ASN A 109 5.53 15.45 -0.67
CA ASN A 109 6.31 14.37 -0.07
C ASN A 109 7.02 14.86 1.19
N GLU A 110 6.68 14.30 2.34
CA GLU A 110 7.29 14.57 3.64
C GLU A 110 7.59 16.06 3.88
N PRO A 111 6.58 16.94 3.78
CA PRO A 111 6.79 18.37 3.94
C PRO A 111 7.20 18.75 5.36
N ASP A 112 6.97 17.86 6.34
CA ASP A 112 7.37 18.01 7.73
C ASP A 112 8.83 17.58 7.99
N ALA A 113 9.53 17.05 6.98
CA ALA A 113 10.94 16.68 7.06
C ALA A 113 11.82 17.57 6.18
N THR A 114 13.09 17.65 6.56
CA THR A 114 14.09 18.48 5.88
C THR A 114 14.58 17.80 4.59
N SER A 115 15.08 18.60 3.65
CA SER A 115 15.50 18.08 2.33
C SER A 115 16.76 17.23 2.36
N ASP A 116 17.60 17.33 3.40
CA ASP A 116 18.77 16.47 3.58
C ASP A 116 18.41 15.02 3.89
N VAL A 117 17.19 14.75 4.35
CA VAL A 117 16.66 13.40 4.59
C VAL A 117 15.64 12.96 3.54
N GLY A 118 15.47 13.72 2.46
CA GLY A 118 14.55 13.41 1.36
C GLY A 118 13.17 14.06 1.44
N GLY A 119 12.93 14.93 2.43
CA GLY A 119 11.67 15.65 2.58
C GLY A 119 11.57 16.92 1.72
N SER A 120 10.34 17.33 1.41
CA SER A 120 10.11 18.57 0.66
C SER A 120 10.28 19.85 1.49
N ASN A 121 10.39 19.73 2.83
CA ASN A 121 10.74 20.80 3.76
C ASN A 121 9.89 22.07 3.59
N LEU A 122 8.58 21.94 3.85
CA LEU A 122 7.62 23.00 3.61
C LEU A 122 6.97 23.48 4.90
N GLU A 123 6.91 24.81 5.06
CA GLU A 123 6.06 25.41 6.07
C GLU A 123 4.58 25.12 5.77
N PRO A 124 3.74 24.75 6.76
CA PRO A 124 2.32 24.43 6.54
C PRO A 124 1.54 25.52 5.80
N LYS A 125 1.92 26.80 6.00
CA LYS A 125 1.28 27.93 5.32
C LYS A 125 1.63 28.00 3.84
N ALA A 126 2.90 27.81 3.47
CA ALA A 126 3.34 27.84 2.08
C ALA A 126 2.74 26.65 1.30
N ALA A 127 2.72 25.47 1.92
CA ALA A 127 2.03 24.30 1.39
C ALA A 127 0.53 24.58 1.16
N ALA A 128 -0.14 25.23 2.10
CA ALA A 128 -1.56 25.59 1.96
C ALA A 128 -1.84 26.60 0.83
N GLU A 129 -0.94 27.56 0.61
CA GLU A 129 -1.03 28.50 -0.52
C GLU A 129 -0.93 27.74 -1.86
N ALA A 130 0.06 26.86 -2.00
CA ALA A 130 0.23 26.02 -3.19
C ALA A 130 -0.93 25.04 -3.39
N TRP A 131 -1.48 24.49 -2.30
CA TRP A 131 -2.66 23.62 -2.37
C TRP A 131 -3.88 24.34 -2.93
N VAL A 132 -4.14 25.58 -2.47
CA VAL A 132 -5.25 26.37 -3.01
C VAL A 132 -5.03 26.75 -4.47
N ALA A 133 -3.78 27.00 -4.88
CA ALA A 133 -3.45 27.29 -6.27
C ALA A 133 -3.57 26.08 -7.20
N ASN A 134 -3.14 24.89 -6.75
CA ASN A 134 -2.99 23.71 -7.61
C ASN A 134 -4.06 22.65 -7.40
N PHE A 135 -4.36 22.28 -6.16
CA PHE A 135 -5.20 21.12 -5.83
C PHE A 135 -6.69 21.46 -5.79
N GLU A 136 -7.07 22.62 -5.26
CA GLU A 136 -8.49 23.04 -5.23
C GLU A 136 -9.13 23.12 -6.63
N PRO A 137 -8.45 23.63 -7.68
CA PRO A 137 -8.96 23.53 -9.05
C PRO A 137 -9.09 22.10 -9.56
N LEU A 138 -8.15 21.21 -9.26
CA LEU A 138 -8.23 19.79 -9.63
C LEU A 138 -9.43 19.10 -8.96
N GLY A 139 -9.68 19.39 -7.68
CA GLY A 139 -10.85 18.89 -6.97
C GLY A 139 -12.17 19.32 -7.61
N LYS A 140 -12.25 20.56 -8.11
CA LYS A 140 -13.42 21.04 -8.88
C LYS A 140 -13.61 20.32 -10.21
N MET A 141 -12.54 19.74 -10.77
CA MET A 141 -12.60 18.89 -11.97
C MET A 141 -13.01 17.43 -11.64
N GLY A 142 -13.23 17.10 -10.36
CA GLY A 142 -13.59 15.76 -9.91
C GLY A 142 -12.41 14.83 -9.66
N ILE A 143 -11.17 15.35 -9.70
CA ILE A 143 -9.96 14.59 -9.40
C ILE A 143 -9.83 14.44 -7.89
N LYS A 144 -9.51 13.23 -7.43
CA LYS A 144 -9.34 12.88 -6.03
C LYS A 144 -7.99 13.39 -5.50
N LEU A 145 -8.04 14.11 -4.38
CA LEU A 145 -6.87 14.81 -3.84
C LEU A 145 -6.34 14.09 -2.60
N GLY A 146 -5.11 13.56 -2.71
CA GLY A 146 -4.37 12.99 -1.60
C GLY A 146 -3.66 14.08 -0.81
N LEU A 147 -3.89 14.14 0.50
CA LEU A 147 -3.19 15.05 1.39
C LEU A 147 -1.66 14.88 1.33
N PRO A 148 -0.87 15.84 1.86
CA PRO A 148 0.58 15.68 1.94
C PRO A 148 0.96 14.43 2.74
N ALA A 149 1.90 13.65 2.22
CA ALA A 149 2.38 12.43 2.83
C ALA A 149 3.46 12.77 3.88
N CYS A 150 3.03 13.11 5.08
CA CYS A 150 3.96 13.42 6.17
C CYS A 150 4.68 12.16 6.69
N THR A 151 5.83 12.36 7.31
CA THR A 151 6.64 11.27 7.90
C THR A 151 5.90 10.53 9.02
N GLY A 152 6.48 9.41 9.46
CA GLY A 152 6.12 8.72 10.70
C GLY A 152 6.40 9.50 12.00
N GLY A 153 7.07 10.65 11.92
CA GLY A 153 7.56 11.41 13.06
C GLY A 153 6.50 12.24 13.80
N TRP A 154 6.87 12.74 14.98
CA TRP A 154 5.99 13.53 15.87
C TRP A 154 5.53 14.86 15.25
N SER A 155 6.23 15.39 14.25
CA SER A 155 5.88 16.61 13.52
C SER A 155 4.67 16.45 12.59
N SER A 156 4.41 15.22 12.14
CA SER A 156 3.45 14.88 11.09
C SER A 156 2.03 15.37 11.40
N MET A 157 1.48 14.99 12.57
CA MET A 157 0.09 15.34 12.93
C MET A 157 -0.09 16.86 13.17
N PRO A 158 0.77 17.56 13.95
CA PRO A 158 0.71 19.01 14.06
C PRO A 158 0.86 19.76 12.74
N TRP A 159 1.71 19.26 11.83
CA TRP A 159 1.93 19.85 10.51
C TRP A 159 0.65 19.77 9.66
N LEU A 160 0.03 18.59 9.56
CA LEU A 160 -1.20 18.37 8.79
C LEU A 160 -2.36 19.23 9.30
N LYS A 161 -2.53 19.33 10.62
CA LYS A 161 -3.58 20.18 11.23
C LYS A 161 -3.39 21.66 10.88
N GLN A 162 -2.15 22.16 10.96
CA GLN A 162 -1.84 23.54 10.60
C GLN A 162 -2.06 23.79 9.10
N PHE A 163 -1.63 22.85 8.25
CA PHE A 163 -1.83 22.92 6.80
C PHE A 163 -3.33 23.03 6.44
N LEU A 164 -4.17 22.12 6.95
CA LEU A 164 -5.61 22.13 6.69
C LEU A 164 -6.30 23.40 7.22
N GLY A 165 -5.88 23.88 8.40
CA GLY A 165 -6.37 25.13 8.98
C GLY A 165 -6.01 26.35 8.12
N ASN A 166 -4.76 26.42 7.66
CA ASN A 166 -4.28 27.48 6.78
C ASN A 166 -5.01 27.46 5.43
N CYS A 167 -5.15 26.29 4.80
CA CYS A 167 -5.87 26.12 3.54
C CYS A 167 -7.32 26.60 3.66
N THR A 168 -8.01 26.17 4.72
CA THR A 168 -9.38 26.61 5.03
C THR A 168 -9.46 28.13 5.21
N GLN A 169 -8.49 28.74 5.89
CA GLN A 169 -8.46 30.19 6.08
C GLN A 169 -8.24 30.94 4.75
N ILE A 170 -7.33 30.47 3.90
CA ILE A 170 -7.01 31.07 2.60
C ILE A 170 -8.25 31.02 1.69
N LYS A 171 -8.90 29.85 1.56
CA LYS A 171 -10.15 29.69 0.79
C LYS A 171 -11.23 30.65 1.25
N ASN A 172 -11.47 30.71 2.56
CA ASN A 172 -12.52 31.56 3.13
C ASN A 172 -12.25 33.06 2.89
N LYS A 173 -10.98 33.50 2.94
CA LYS A 173 -10.58 34.87 2.59
C LYS A 173 -10.82 35.20 1.12
N ALA A 174 -10.67 34.21 0.22
CA ALA A 174 -10.97 34.32 -1.19
C ALA A 174 -12.48 34.18 -1.52
N GLY A 175 -13.36 34.11 -0.51
CA GLY A 175 -14.81 33.98 -0.69
C GLY A 175 -15.29 32.56 -0.99
N ILE A 176 -14.40 31.55 -0.98
CA ILE A 176 -14.75 30.14 -1.16
C ILE A 176 -15.06 29.55 0.21
N LYS A 177 -16.33 29.30 0.50
CA LYS A 177 -16.78 28.77 1.79
C LYS A 177 -16.52 27.26 1.91
N GLY A 178 -16.11 26.82 3.09
CA GLY A 178 -15.92 25.41 3.43
C GLY A 178 -14.51 25.09 3.90
N ASN A 179 -14.32 23.83 4.31
CA ASN A 179 -13.00 23.31 4.68
C ASN A 179 -12.13 23.12 3.44
N CYS A 180 -10.83 22.94 3.64
CA CYS A 180 -9.93 22.45 2.59
C CYS A 180 -10.49 21.17 1.95
N THR A 181 -10.44 21.07 0.62
CA THR A 181 -10.94 19.90 -0.11
C THR A 181 -9.84 18.84 -0.18
N TRP A 182 -10.16 17.62 0.20
CA TRP A 182 -9.31 16.43 0.09
C TRP A 182 -10.17 15.16 0.15
N ASP A 183 -9.64 14.05 -0.34
CA ASP A 183 -10.37 12.78 -0.45
C ASP A 183 -9.74 11.63 0.32
N TYR A 184 -8.40 11.57 0.36
CA TYR A 184 -7.67 10.51 1.05
C TYR A 184 -6.39 11.06 1.70
N LEU A 185 -5.84 10.29 2.64
CA LEU A 185 -4.70 10.67 3.47
C LEU A 185 -3.53 9.69 3.28
N PRO A 186 -2.53 10.09 2.47
CA PRO A 186 -1.23 9.43 2.41
C PRO A 186 -0.49 9.42 3.75
N VAL A 187 0.16 8.31 4.09
CA VAL A 187 1.04 8.17 5.27
C VAL A 187 2.31 7.43 4.91
N HIS A 188 3.43 7.83 5.53
CA HIS A 188 4.73 7.16 5.43
C HIS A 188 5.12 6.51 6.75
N TRP A 189 5.77 5.34 6.68
CA TRP A 189 6.23 4.65 7.89
C TRP A 189 7.44 3.74 7.68
N TYR A 190 8.51 3.99 8.44
CA TYR A 190 9.77 3.24 8.34
C TYR A 190 10.21 2.62 9.68
N ASP A 191 9.32 1.87 10.33
CA ASP A 191 9.57 1.19 11.60
C ASP A 191 8.60 0.00 11.79
N ASN A 192 8.46 -0.54 13.00
CA ASN A 192 7.67 -1.72 13.31
C ASN A 192 6.15 -1.61 13.03
N PHE A 193 5.46 -2.75 13.04
CA PHE A 193 4.03 -2.83 12.77
C PHE A 193 3.18 -2.11 13.82
N GLU A 194 3.50 -2.25 15.12
CA GLU A 194 2.70 -1.64 16.18
C GLU A 194 2.72 -0.11 16.08
N GLY A 195 3.87 0.46 15.73
CA GLY A 195 3.99 1.89 15.50
C GLY A 195 3.19 2.34 14.28
N LEU A 196 3.23 1.58 13.16
CA LEU A 196 2.40 1.85 11.98
C LEU A 196 0.89 1.81 12.31
N ALA A 197 0.45 0.78 13.04
CA ALA A 197 -0.93 0.64 13.45
C ALA A 197 -1.39 1.80 14.35
N SER A 198 -0.54 2.20 15.30
CA SER A 198 -0.77 3.37 16.14
C SER A 198 -0.79 4.67 15.33
N HIS A 199 0.14 4.82 14.38
CA HIS A 199 0.23 5.97 13.49
C HIS A 199 -1.06 6.14 12.69
N ILE A 200 -1.51 5.10 12.00
CA ILE A 200 -2.80 5.10 11.26
C ILE A 200 -3.98 5.33 12.21
N GLY A 201 -3.99 4.68 13.38
CA GLY A 201 -5.02 4.87 14.40
C GLY A 201 -5.18 6.32 14.86
N GLU A 202 -4.08 7.06 15.02
CA GLU A 202 -4.11 8.49 15.36
C GLU A 202 -4.79 9.32 14.25
N ARG A 203 -4.55 8.98 12.98
CA ARG A 203 -5.17 9.67 11.82
C ARG A 203 -6.65 9.38 11.75
N LEU A 204 -7.06 8.13 11.95
CA LEU A 204 -8.48 7.74 11.97
C LEU A 204 -9.21 8.30 13.20
N ALA A 205 -8.52 8.51 14.32
CA ALA A 205 -9.13 9.18 15.47
C ALA A 205 -9.43 10.67 15.18
N GLU A 206 -8.54 11.35 14.45
CA GLU A 206 -8.74 12.75 14.03
C GLU A 206 -9.72 12.88 12.86
N TRP A 207 -9.62 11.98 11.88
CA TRP A 207 -10.43 11.95 10.66
C TRP A 207 -11.07 10.56 10.47
N PRO A 208 -12.20 10.27 11.14
CA PRO A 208 -12.80 8.93 11.20
C PRO A 208 -13.24 8.31 9.87
N ASN A 209 -13.46 9.14 8.85
CA ASN A 209 -13.89 8.71 7.52
C ASN A 209 -12.76 8.81 6.48
N ALA A 210 -11.52 9.03 6.91
CA ALA A 210 -10.39 9.13 5.99
C ALA A 210 -10.12 7.76 5.35
N GLU A 211 -10.09 7.73 4.03
CA GLU A 211 -9.39 6.66 3.31
C GLU A 211 -7.89 6.90 3.46
N ILE A 212 -7.16 5.88 3.91
CA ILE A 212 -5.72 5.94 4.13
C ILE A 212 -5.02 5.32 2.92
N TRP A 213 -4.04 6.04 2.39
CA TRP A 213 -3.08 5.47 1.44
C TRP A 213 -1.74 5.32 2.14
N VAL A 214 -1.13 4.14 2.14
CA VAL A 214 0.20 3.94 2.71
C VAL A 214 1.20 4.04 1.58
N THR A 215 1.61 5.26 1.24
CA THR A 215 2.40 5.54 0.03
C THR A 215 3.86 5.15 0.18
N GLU A 216 4.38 5.05 1.40
CA GLU A 216 5.70 4.46 1.63
C GLU A 216 5.72 3.72 2.95
N TYR A 217 6.13 2.45 2.91
CA TYR A 217 6.41 1.73 4.14
C TYR A 217 7.42 0.60 3.96
N ALA A 218 8.26 0.42 4.97
CA ALA A 218 9.16 -0.73 5.11
C ALA A 218 9.65 -0.82 6.56
N TYR A 219 9.98 -2.02 7.06
CA TYR A 219 10.68 -2.12 8.34
C TYR A 219 12.18 -1.96 8.12
N ALA A 220 12.62 -0.69 8.11
CA ALA A 220 13.95 -0.32 7.67
C ALA A 220 15.07 -0.92 8.53
N HIS A 221 16.14 -1.36 7.86
CA HIS A 221 17.39 -1.87 8.43
C HIS A 221 17.24 -3.04 9.40
N GLN A 222 16.18 -3.83 9.27
CA GLN A 222 15.98 -5.03 10.08
C GLN A 222 16.62 -6.28 9.46
N GLU A 223 16.85 -7.27 10.32
CA GLU A 223 17.23 -8.63 9.94
C GLU A 223 16.09 -9.33 9.17
N PRO A 224 16.37 -10.39 8.38
CA PRO A 224 15.38 -11.03 7.52
C PRO A 224 14.10 -11.46 8.26
N GLY A 225 14.22 -12.11 9.43
CA GLY A 225 13.06 -12.60 10.18
C GLY A 225 12.05 -11.51 10.57
N PRO A 226 12.47 -10.42 11.24
CA PRO A 226 11.58 -9.28 11.50
C PRO A 226 11.04 -8.58 10.24
N THR A 227 11.84 -8.46 9.17
CA THR A 227 11.37 -7.89 7.90
C THR A 227 10.25 -8.72 7.28
N ASP A 228 10.43 -10.04 7.19
CA ASP A 228 9.44 -10.97 6.66
C ASP A 228 8.16 -10.94 7.49
N ALA A 229 8.28 -10.97 8.82
CA ALA A 229 7.13 -10.91 9.72
C ALA A 229 6.33 -9.61 9.55
N PHE A 230 7.01 -8.45 9.47
CA PHE A 230 6.38 -7.17 9.21
C PHE A 230 5.70 -7.12 7.84
N PHE A 231 6.38 -7.60 6.80
CA PHE A 231 5.84 -7.63 5.44
C PHE A 231 4.56 -8.47 5.37
N GLN A 232 4.58 -9.71 5.89
CA GLN A 232 3.42 -10.60 5.93
C GLN A 232 2.24 -9.98 6.69
N GLN A 233 2.53 -9.40 7.85
CA GLN A 233 1.51 -8.83 8.72
C GLN A 233 0.86 -7.59 8.10
N THR A 234 1.66 -6.71 7.50
CA THR A 234 1.16 -5.50 6.82
C THR A 234 0.39 -5.83 5.55
N LEU A 235 0.89 -6.76 4.73
CA LEU A 235 0.22 -7.19 3.49
C LEU A 235 -1.20 -7.68 3.77
N LYS A 236 -1.32 -8.62 4.72
CA LYS A 236 -2.62 -9.14 5.16
C LYS A 236 -3.51 -8.04 5.73
N TRP A 237 -2.98 -7.22 6.64
CA TRP A 237 -3.76 -6.19 7.32
C TRP A 237 -4.30 -5.14 6.35
N PHE A 238 -3.50 -4.71 5.39
CA PHE A 238 -3.92 -3.75 4.37
C PHE A 238 -4.94 -4.34 3.40
N ASP A 239 -4.78 -5.62 3.06
CA ASP A 239 -5.73 -6.30 2.19
C ASP A 239 -7.11 -6.43 2.85
N GLU A 240 -7.15 -6.76 4.14
CA GLU A 240 -8.39 -6.98 4.92
C GLU A 240 -9.03 -5.68 5.49
N SER A 241 -8.33 -4.54 5.47
CA SER A 241 -8.83 -3.30 6.07
C SER A 241 -9.56 -2.39 5.09
N ASP A 242 -10.85 -2.11 5.33
CA ASP A 242 -11.69 -1.26 4.46
C ASP A 242 -11.24 0.20 4.39
N PHE A 243 -10.59 0.72 5.45
CA PHE A 243 -10.09 2.10 5.48
C PHE A 243 -8.76 2.26 4.72
N ILE A 244 -8.11 1.17 4.32
CA ILE A 244 -6.92 1.24 3.45
C ILE A 244 -7.39 1.24 2.01
N GLY A 245 -7.18 2.36 1.32
CA GLY A 245 -7.51 2.54 -0.09
C GLY A 245 -6.43 1.96 -1.00
N ARG A 246 -5.17 2.34 -0.80
CA ARG A 246 -4.03 1.87 -1.60
C ARG A 246 -2.74 1.83 -0.78
N TYR A 247 -1.75 1.04 -1.22
CA TYR A 247 -0.45 0.99 -0.55
C TYR A 247 0.70 0.60 -1.50
N THR A 248 1.90 1.06 -1.14
CA THR A 248 3.15 0.87 -1.90
C THR A 248 4.28 0.50 -0.96
N TYR A 249 4.78 -0.74 -1.06
CA TYR A 249 5.93 -1.18 -0.26
C TYR A 249 7.20 -0.54 -0.79
N PHE A 250 7.97 0.11 0.10
CA PHE A 250 9.18 0.81 -0.29
C PHE A 250 10.36 -0.16 -0.42
N GLY A 251 10.42 -0.83 -1.58
CA GLY A 251 11.40 -1.88 -1.84
C GLY A 251 11.78 -2.05 -3.32
N ALA A 252 11.26 -1.23 -4.23
CA ALA A 252 11.34 -1.43 -5.69
C ALA A 252 12.73 -1.08 -6.28
N PHE A 253 13.76 -1.73 -5.75
CA PHE A 253 15.17 -1.56 -6.09
C PHE A 253 15.93 -2.84 -5.73
N ARG A 254 17.19 -2.93 -6.16
CA ARG A 254 18.09 -4.02 -5.78
C ARG A 254 18.58 -3.89 -4.34
N SER A 255 18.77 -5.02 -3.68
CA SER A 255 19.23 -5.09 -2.29
C SER A 255 20.58 -4.37 -2.05
N GLY A 256 21.46 -4.34 -3.05
CA GLY A 256 22.76 -3.66 -2.95
C GLY A 256 22.70 -2.13 -2.95
N ILE A 257 21.58 -1.52 -3.36
CA ILE A 257 21.40 -0.06 -3.41
C ILE A 257 20.30 0.43 -2.46
N SER A 258 19.71 -0.47 -1.67
CA SER A 258 18.63 -0.14 -0.74
C SER A 258 19.09 0.82 0.36
N ASN A 259 18.42 1.97 0.46
CA ASN A 259 18.59 2.93 1.55
C ASN A 259 17.77 2.57 2.81
N VAL A 260 16.91 1.54 2.76
CA VAL A 260 16.13 1.02 3.90
C VAL A 260 16.61 -0.37 4.35
N GLY A 261 17.82 -0.76 3.93
CA GLY A 261 18.41 -2.06 4.23
C GLY A 261 18.09 -3.13 3.19
N PRO A 262 19.00 -4.10 2.98
CA PRO A 262 18.94 -5.03 1.85
C PRO A 262 17.76 -6.01 1.93
N ASN A 263 17.26 -6.29 3.14
CA ASN A 263 16.22 -7.31 3.36
C ASN A 263 14.81 -6.82 2.97
N ALA A 264 14.59 -5.50 2.88
CA ALA A 264 13.34 -4.91 2.41
C ALA A 264 13.30 -4.74 0.87
N ALA A 265 14.37 -5.10 0.16
CA ALA A 265 14.39 -4.96 -1.30
C ALA A 265 13.55 -6.06 -1.98
N LEU A 266 12.82 -5.67 -3.02
CA LEU A 266 12.05 -6.58 -3.86
C LEU A 266 12.93 -7.30 -4.89
N LEU A 267 14.12 -6.79 -5.16
CA LEU A 267 15.11 -7.42 -6.04
C LEU A 267 16.37 -7.80 -5.29
N THR A 268 16.89 -8.97 -5.62
CA THR A 268 18.26 -9.39 -5.32
C THR A 268 19.26 -8.46 -6.01
N ASN A 269 20.52 -8.52 -5.58
CA ASN A 269 21.58 -7.71 -6.19
C ASN A 269 21.83 -8.04 -7.69
N ASP A 270 21.41 -9.21 -8.14
CA ASP A 270 21.53 -9.65 -9.55
C ASP A 270 20.28 -9.30 -10.39
N GLY A 271 19.26 -8.65 -9.79
CA GLY A 271 18.04 -8.21 -10.47
C GLY A 271 16.93 -9.27 -10.54
N GLY A 272 17.10 -10.44 -9.92
CA GLY A 272 16.00 -11.39 -9.71
C GLY A 272 15.11 -10.99 -8.54
N LEU A 273 13.84 -11.42 -8.52
CA LEU A 273 12.93 -11.18 -7.39
C LEU A 273 13.45 -11.83 -6.10
N THR A 274 13.30 -11.14 -4.97
CA THR A 274 13.36 -11.74 -3.63
C THR A 274 12.04 -12.47 -3.32
N ASP A 275 11.99 -13.21 -2.22
CA ASP A 275 10.73 -13.85 -1.78
C ASP A 275 9.65 -12.79 -1.49
N ILE A 276 10.01 -11.69 -0.80
CA ILE A 276 9.15 -10.52 -0.59
C ILE A 276 8.70 -9.92 -1.94
N GLY A 277 9.62 -9.76 -2.90
CA GLY A 277 9.32 -9.25 -4.24
C GLY A 277 8.31 -10.10 -4.99
N ALA A 278 8.55 -11.40 -5.05
CA ALA A 278 7.67 -12.33 -5.76
C ALA A 278 6.28 -12.41 -5.10
N GLU A 279 6.21 -12.32 -3.77
CA GLU A 279 4.94 -12.30 -3.06
C GLU A 279 4.18 -10.97 -3.20
N TYR A 280 4.88 -9.83 -3.13
CA TYR A 280 4.27 -8.51 -3.29
C TYR A 280 3.60 -8.39 -4.66
N LEU A 281 4.26 -8.91 -5.70
CA LEU A 281 3.73 -8.99 -7.06
C LEU A 281 2.72 -10.13 -7.25
N GLY A 282 2.41 -10.95 -6.25
CA GLY A 282 1.42 -12.05 -6.37
C GLY A 282 1.91 -13.29 -7.12
N LEU A 283 3.19 -13.35 -7.48
CA LEU A 283 3.78 -14.37 -8.35
C LEU A 283 4.11 -15.69 -7.63
N ASN A 284 4.13 -15.69 -6.30
CA ASN A 284 4.38 -16.87 -5.47
C ASN A 284 3.12 -17.62 -5.03
N THR A 285 1.94 -17.31 -5.58
CA THR A 285 0.65 -17.86 -5.13
C THR A 285 0.29 -19.26 -5.65
N THR A 286 1.26 -20.08 -6.12
CA THR A 286 1.10 -21.54 -6.02
C THR A 286 1.41 -22.00 -4.61
N VAL A 287 0.50 -21.72 -3.68
CA VAL A 287 0.34 -22.57 -2.50
C VAL A 287 -0.07 -23.94 -3.02
N ASN A 288 0.86 -24.89 -2.97
CA ASN A 288 0.57 -26.30 -3.11
C ASN A 288 -0.39 -26.70 -1.97
N ASP A 289 -1.70 -26.61 -2.19
CA ASP A 289 -2.73 -27.29 -1.38
C ASP A 289 -2.70 -28.80 -1.64
N SER A 290 -1.52 -29.40 -1.46
CA SER A 290 -1.27 -30.83 -1.50
C SER A 290 -0.31 -31.23 -0.38
N ALA A 291 -0.44 -30.62 0.79
CA ALA A 291 0.03 -31.21 2.03
C ALA A 291 -1.07 -32.14 2.56
N ALA A 292 -1.10 -33.37 2.04
CA ALA A 292 -1.78 -34.46 2.72
C ALA A 292 -1.20 -34.58 4.15
N PRO A 293 -2.03 -34.80 5.18
CA PRO A 293 -1.51 -34.96 6.53
C PRO A 293 -0.58 -36.18 6.54
N SER A 294 0.69 -35.96 6.85
CA SER A 294 1.68 -37.00 7.07
C SER A 294 1.20 -37.92 8.19
N THR A 295 0.66 -39.07 7.80
CA THR A 295 0.32 -40.16 8.69
C THR A 295 1.61 -40.73 9.24
N VAL A 296 1.87 -40.50 10.53
CA VAL A 296 2.94 -41.19 11.26
C VAL A 296 2.59 -42.68 11.28
N SER A 297 3.31 -43.48 10.53
CA SER A 297 3.22 -44.94 10.57
C SER A 297 3.89 -45.46 11.84
N LEU A 298 3.09 -45.87 12.82
CA LEU A 298 3.56 -46.69 13.94
C LEU A 298 3.82 -48.13 13.44
N PRO A 299 4.94 -48.78 13.80
CA PRO A 299 5.21 -50.14 13.39
C PRO A 299 4.26 -51.10 14.09
N HIS A 300 3.61 -51.97 13.31
CA HIS A 300 2.78 -53.07 13.78
C HIS A 300 3.56 -54.04 14.68
N VAL A 301 3.10 -54.23 15.91
CA VAL A 301 3.35 -55.44 16.70
C VAL A 301 2.00 -56.14 16.89
N GLY A 302 1.97 -57.42 16.49
CA GLY A 302 0.77 -58.18 16.21
C GLY A 302 -0.10 -58.56 17.40
N PHE A 303 -1.34 -58.89 17.04
CA PHE A 303 -2.42 -59.46 17.84
C PHE A 303 -1.98 -60.60 18.77
N MET A 304 -2.39 -60.52 20.05
CA MET A 304 -2.79 -61.72 20.80
C MET A 304 -4.02 -61.39 21.65
N ALA A 305 -5.11 -62.11 21.39
CA ALA A 305 -6.37 -62.02 22.11
C ALA A 305 -6.29 -62.72 23.48
N LEU A 306 -7.01 -62.23 24.50
CA LEU A 306 -7.75 -63.10 25.44
C LEU A 306 -8.75 -62.32 26.34
N VAL A 307 -10.03 -62.64 26.15
CA VAL A 307 -11.08 -63.00 27.14
C VAL A 307 -11.62 -61.96 28.15
N MET A 308 -12.96 -61.83 28.12
CA MET A 308 -13.84 -61.17 29.09
C MET A 308 -13.74 -61.76 30.51
N ALA A 309 -13.96 -60.90 31.52
CA ALA A 309 -14.82 -61.24 32.65
C ALA A 309 -15.44 -59.99 33.29
N VAL A 310 -16.77 -60.00 33.41
CA VAL A 310 -17.62 -59.06 34.16
C VAL A 310 -17.64 -59.47 35.62
N VAL A 311 -17.50 -58.53 36.57
CA VAL A 311 -18.11 -58.65 37.91
C VAL A 311 -18.54 -57.26 38.44
N LEU A 312 -19.85 -57.13 38.71
CA LEU A 312 -20.50 -56.08 39.51
C LEU A 312 -20.14 -56.20 41.01
N LYS A 313 -20.00 -55.05 41.70
CA LYS A 313 -20.53 -54.70 43.06
C LYS A 313 -20.05 -53.28 43.39
N VAL A 314 -20.88 -52.24 43.42
CA VAL A 314 -21.87 -51.82 44.44
C VAL A 314 -21.26 -51.59 45.84
N VAL A 315 -21.14 -50.30 46.17
CA VAL A 315 -21.38 -49.60 47.46
C VAL A 315 -20.61 -50.07 48.70
N MET A 316 -19.69 -49.23 49.17
CA MET A 316 -19.96 -48.27 50.27
C MET A 316 -19.13 -47.01 50.08
#